data_AF-A0A3P1SA43-F1
#
_entry.id   AF-A0A3P1SA43-F1
#
_cell.length_a   1.000
_cell.length_b   1.000
_cell.length_c   1.000
_cell.angle_alpha   90.00
_cell.angle_beta   90.00
_cell.angle_gamma   90.00
#
_symmetry.space_group_name_H-M   'P 1'
#
loop_
_entity.id
_entity.type
_entity.pdbx_description
1 polymer ?
#
loop_
_entity_poly.entity_id
_entity_poly.type
_entity_poly.pdbx_seq_one_letter_code
_entity_poly.pdbx_strand_id
1 'polypeptide(L)'
;MNNTEFKKIVGETLKSQNFAYENKYYTFENTDLKVFVGFQKSNFENSFYINYGFFIKKLHEKLEKLSYGFGDFGGRFVYNDNDKMLGDYKLSDLTKESLSESILENTEKFIKPAFEKGIDDYLEMYPHLKRRLPLTVKEYLDSAYK
;
A
#
# COMPACT_ATOMS: atom_id res chain seq x y z
N MET A 1 -19.47 10.26 5.54
CA MET A 1 -19.44 9.34 4.38
C MET A 1 -19.92 7.94 4.77
N ASN A 2 -20.48 7.12 3.86
CA ASN A 2 -20.81 5.71 4.13
C ASN A 2 -19.76 4.72 3.55
N ASN A 3 -19.84 3.43 3.92
CA ASN A 3 -18.86 2.41 3.48
C ASN A 3 -18.73 2.28 1.96
N THR A 4 -19.85 2.36 1.23
CA THR A 4 -19.89 2.20 -0.23
C THR A 4 -19.27 3.40 -0.92
N GLU A 5 -19.64 4.60 -0.46
CA GLU A 5 -19.10 5.87 -0.94
C GLU A 5 -17.59 5.96 -0.70
N PHE A 6 -17.12 5.58 0.49
CA PHE A 6 -15.69 5.53 0.81
C PHE A 6 -14.90 4.64 -0.15
N LYS A 7 -15.33 3.38 -0.32
CA LYS A 7 -14.65 2.44 -1.20
C LYS A 7 -14.69 2.90 -2.66
N LYS A 8 -15.78 3.54 -3.09
CA LYS A 8 -15.93 4.09 -4.43
C LYS A 8 -14.92 5.22 -4.66
N ILE A 9 -14.83 6.19 -3.76
CA ILE A 9 -13.93 7.35 -3.89
C ILE A 9 -12.46 6.90 -3.88
N VAL A 10 -12.06 6.05 -2.95
CA VAL A 10 -10.69 5.51 -2.92
C VAL A 10 -10.40 4.74 -4.21
N GLY A 11 -11.35 3.93 -4.67
CA GLY A 11 -11.22 3.16 -5.89
C GLY A 11 -11.07 3.99 -7.16
N GLU A 12 -11.92 5.01 -7.32
CA GLU A 12 -11.82 5.96 -8.43
C GLU A 12 -10.50 6.73 -8.40
N THR A 13 -10.06 7.14 -7.21
CA THR A 13 -8.78 7.84 -7.04
C THR A 13 -7.59 6.96 -7.40
N LEU A 14 -7.52 5.72 -6.91
CA LEU A 14 -6.45 4.78 -7.26
C LEU A 14 -6.45 4.43 -8.76
N LYS A 15 -7.63 4.23 -9.36
CA LYS A 15 -7.75 3.98 -10.82
C LYS A 15 -7.24 5.17 -11.65
N SER A 16 -7.43 6.41 -11.17
CA SER A 16 -6.86 7.58 -11.83
C SER A 16 -5.31 7.60 -11.82
N GLN A 17 -4.70 6.83 -10.93
CA GLN A 17 -3.25 6.61 -10.82
C GLN A 17 -2.80 5.31 -11.50
N ASN A 18 -3.59 4.79 -12.45
CA ASN A 18 -3.33 3.56 -13.21
C ASN A 18 -3.33 2.25 -12.38
N PHE A 19 -3.93 2.23 -11.19
CA PHE A 19 -4.13 0.98 -10.47
C PHE A 19 -5.25 0.16 -11.13
N ALA A 20 -5.00 -1.13 -11.33
CA ALA A 20 -6.00 -2.12 -11.69
C ALA A 20 -6.78 -2.58 -10.45
N TYR A 21 -7.94 -3.19 -10.64
CA TYR A 21 -8.67 -3.85 -9.55
C TYR A 21 -8.77 -5.35 -9.83
N GLU A 22 -8.15 -6.16 -8.98
CA GLU A 22 -8.09 -7.62 -9.12
C GLU A 22 -8.13 -8.30 -7.75
N ASN A 23 -8.80 -9.45 -7.64
CA ASN A 23 -8.84 -10.26 -6.41
C ASN A 23 -9.15 -9.48 -5.11
N LYS A 24 -10.02 -8.45 -5.19
CA LYS A 24 -10.43 -7.56 -4.10
C LYS A 24 -9.38 -6.51 -3.65
N TYR A 25 -8.31 -6.35 -4.41
CA TYR A 25 -7.26 -5.36 -4.17
C TYR A 25 -7.14 -4.40 -5.35
N TYR A 26 -6.63 -3.20 -5.07
CA TYR A 26 -6.10 -2.33 -6.11
C TYR A 26 -4.63 -2.63 -6.30
N THR A 27 -4.18 -2.78 -7.54
CA THR A 27 -2.83 -3.23 -7.82
C THR A 27 -2.15 -2.37 -8.86
N PHE A 28 -0.83 -2.26 -8.71
CA PHE A 28 0.06 -1.60 -9.66
C PHE A 28 1.33 -2.44 -9.77
N GLU A 29 1.88 -2.57 -10.97
CA GLU A 29 3.02 -3.45 -11.21
C GLU A 29 3.92 -2.95 -12.33
N ASN A 30 5.20 -3.29 -12.22
CA ASN A 30 6.18 -3.23 -13.31
C ASN A 30 6.80 -4.62 -13.50
N THR A 31 7.92 -4.74 -14.20
CA THR A 31 8.58 -6.03 -14.46
C THR A 31 8.99 -6.77 -13.17
N ASP A 32 9.38 -6.04 -12.12
CA ASP A 32 10.04 -6.60 -10.94
C ASP A 32 9.14 -6.65 -9.70
N LEU A 33 8.21 -5.70 -9.60
CA LEU A 33 7.42 -5.43 -8.40
C LEU A 33 5.93 -5.41 -8.71
N LYS A 34 5.15 -5.87 -7.74
CA LYS A 34 3.69 -5.71 -7.72
C LYS A 34 3.26 -5.23 -6.35
N VAL A 35 2.40 -4.21 -6.29
CA VAL A 35 1.82 -3.73 -5.04
C VAL A 35 0.33 -4.07 -4.98
N PHE A 36 -0.14 -4.39 -3.78
CA PHE A 36 -1.56 -4.58 -3.46
C PHE A 36 -1.97 -3.55 -2.42
N VAL A 37 -3.06 -2.83 -2.69
CA VAL A 37 -3.69 -1.88 -1.77
C VAL A 37 -5.08 -2.42 -1.41
N GLY A 38 -5.32 -2.59 -0.11
CA GLY A 38 -6.50 -3.27 0.41
C GLY A 38 -7.15 -2.56 1.59
N PHE A 39 -8.46 -2.73 1.71
CA PHE A 39 -9.25 -2.19 2.81
C PHE A 39 -9.36 -3.17 3.97
N GLN A 40 -9.22 -2.67 5.20
CA GLN A 40 -9.54 -3.39 6.42
C GLN A 40 -10.49 -2.54 7.25
N LYS A 41 -11.72 -3.02 7.48
CA LYS A 41 -12.66 -2.32 8.37
C LYS A 41 -12.16 -2.41 9.82
N SER A 42 -12.24 -1.32 10.56
CA SER A 42 -12.03 -1.35 12.01
C SER A 42 -13.20 -2.06 12.71
N ASN A 43 -12.89 -2.91 13.68
CA ASN A 43 -13.90 -3.54 14.55
C ASN A 43 -14.31 -2.64 15.73
N PHE A 44 -13.57 -1.56 15.98
CA PHE A 44 -13.77 -0.69 17.15
C PHE A 44 -14.49 0.61 16.81
N GLU A 45 -14.26 1.12 15.60
CA GLU A 45 -14.81 2.40 15.17
C GLU A 45 -15.38 2.30 13.76
N ASN A 46 -16.19 3.28 13.38
CA ASN A 46 -16.65 3.41 12.00
C ASN A 46 -15.55 3.99 11.09
N SER A 47 -14.43 3.27 10.98
CA SER A 47 -13.28 3.65 10.17
C SER A 47 -12.77 2.50 9.30
N PHE A 48 -11.89 2.83 8.36
CA PHE A 48 -11.14 1.86 7.55
C PHE A 48 -9.63 2.11 7.68
N TYR A 49 -8.87 1.03 7.73
CA TYR A 49 -7.45 1.05 7.42
C TYR A 49 -7.27 0.77 5.92
N ILE A 50 -6.34 1.47 5.28
CA ILE A 50 -5.89 1.18 3.92
C ILE A 50 -4.44 0.72 4.02
N ASN A 51 -4.22 -0.57 3.80
CA ASN A 51 -2.91 -1.18 3.89
C ASN A 51 -2.36 -1.43 2.48
N TYR A 52 -1.04 -1.39 2.34
CA TYR A 52 -0.36 -1.76 1.11
C TYR A 52 0.73 -2.80 1.36
N GLY A 53 0.98 -3.65 0.37
CA GLY A 53 2.01 -4.69 0.40
C GLY A 53 2.64 -4.90 -0.96
N PHE A 54 3.96 -4.89 -1.01
CA PHE A 54 4.79 -5.12 -2.18
C PHE A 54 5.20 -6.58 -2.29
N PHE A 55 5.25 -7.09 -3.52
CA PHE A 55 5.72 -8.41 -3.88
C PHE A 55 6.82 -8.29 -4.92
N ILE A 56 7.99 -8.85 -4.61
CA ILE A 56 9.12 -8.98 -5.51
C ILE A 56 8.85 -10.19 -6.39
N LYS A 57 8.46 -9.98 -7.65
CA LYS A 57 7.96 -11.04 -8.53
C LYS A 57 8.91 -12.24 -8.66
N LYS A 58 10.22 -12.00 -8.63
CA LYS A 58 11.25 -13.05 -8.69
C LYS A 58 11.24 -14.00 -7.50
N LEU A 59 10.70 -13.60 -6.34
CA LEU A 59 10.51 -14.46 -5.18
C LEU A 59 9.26 -15.37 -5.29
N HIS A 60 8.41 -15.14 -6.28
CA HIS A 60 7.09 -15.78 -6.39
C HIS A 60 6.88 -16.34 -7.80
N GLU A 61 7.37 -17.57 -8.07
CA GLU A 61 7.23 -18.24 -9.38
C GLU A 61 5.77 -18.55 -9.78
N LYS A 62 4.87 -18.67 -8.78
CA LYS A 62 3.43 -18.82 -8.98
C LYS A 62 2.70 -17.87 -8.04
N LEU A 63 2.08 -16.83 -8.59
CA LEU A 63 1.23 -15.86 -7.88
C LEU A 63 -0.03 -16.50 -7.25
N GLU A 64 -0.20 -17.82 -7.35
CA GLU A 64 -1.41 -18.55 -6.96
C GLU A 64 -1.60 -18.69 -5.43
N LYS A 65 -0.63 -18.28 -4.61
CA LYS A 65 -0.74 -18.24 -3.14
C LYS A 65 -0.59 -16.83 -2.54
N LEU A 66 -1.06 -15.79 -3.23
CA LEU A 66 -1.16 -14.43 -2.67
C LEU A 66 -2.20 -14.30 -1.53
N SER A 67 -2.58 -15.41 -0.89
CA SER A 67 -3.57 -15.42 0.17
C SER A 67 -2.90 -15.15 1.53
N TYR A 68 -3.18 -13.95 2.04
CA TYR A 68 -3.03 -13.50 3.42
C TYR A 68 -1.61 -13.19 3.91
N GLY A 69 -1.27 -11.89 3.84
CA GLY A 69 -0.21 -11.32 4.68
C GLY A 69 0.62 -10.20 4.05
N PHE A 70 -0.01 -9.17 3.47
CA PHE A 70 0.62 -7.86 3.12
C PHE A 70 1.98 -7.86 2.40
N GLY A 71 2.28 -8.88 1.59
CA GLY A 71 3.47 -8.92 0.74
C GLY A 71 4.79 -9.15 1.46
N ASP A 72 5.85 -9.11 0.68
CA ASP A 72 7.24 -9.22 1.12
C ASP A 72 7.61 -8.08 2.07
N PHE A 73 7.06 -6.89 1.84
CA PHE A 73 7.12 -5.74 2.72
C PHE A 73 5.97 -4.79 2.43
N GLY A 74 5.62 -3.94 3.38
CA GLY A 74 4.47 -3.06 3.21
C GLY A 74 4.17 -2.23 4.43
N GLY A 75 3.11 -1.46 4.33
CA GLY A 75 2.73 -0.50 5.35
C GLY A 75 1.27 -0.14 5.27
N ARG A 76 0.96 1.04 5.80
CA ARG A 76 -0.39 1.57 5.87
C ARG A 76 -0.40 3.01 5.42
N PHE A 77 -1.45 3.39 4.72
CA PHE A 77 -1.71 4.80 4.45
C PHE A 77 -2.08 5.53 5.73
N VAL A 78 -1.62 6.77 5.85
CA VAL A 78 -1.93 7.64 6.97
C VAL A 78 -2.83 8.78 6.51
N TYR A 79 -3.81 9.13 7.33
CA TYR A 79 -4.65 10.30 7.12
C TYR A 79 -4.13 11.44 8.00
N ASN A 80 -3.94 12.63 7.44
CA ASN A 80 -3.56 13.80 8.21
C ASN A 80 -4.81 14.58 8.61
N ASP A 81 -5.10 14.64 9.91
CA ASP A 81 -6.18 15.44 10.47
C ASP A 81 -5.58 16.49 11.41
N ASN A 82 -5.53 17.75 10.97
CA ASN A 82 -5.02 18.88 11.75
C ASN A 82 -3.67 18.59 12.43
N ASP A 83 -2.65 18.25 11.62
CA ASP A 83 -1.29 17.87 12.03
C ASP A 83 -1.15 16.54 12.79
N LYS A 84 -2.26 15.81 12.98
CA LYS A 84 -2.24 14.47 13.57
C LYS A 84 -2.29 13.41 12.48
N MET A 85 -1.24 12.59 12.43
CA MET A 85 -1.23 11.39 11.58
C MET A 85 -2.05 10.28 12.21
N LEU A 86 -3.16 9.94 11.57
CA LEU A 86 -4.05 8.84 11.94
C LEU A 86 -3.77 7.65 11.03
N GLY A 87 -3.78 6.44 11.61
CA GLY A 87 -3.62 5.21 10.84
C GLY A 87 -4.90 4.76 10.15
N ASP A 88 -6.06 5.28 10.56
CA ASP A 88 -7.36 4.94 10.02
C ASP A 88 -8.14 6.16 9.52
N TYR A 89 -9.09 5.86 8.64
CA TYR A 89 -9.94 6.81 7.96
C TYR A 89 -11.33 6.75 8.59
N LYS A 90 -11.59 7.63 9.56
CA LYS A 90 -12.89 7.72 10.26
C LYS A 90 -13.95 8.31 9.33
N LEU A 91 -15.01 7.56 9.05
CA LEU A 91 -15.96 7.93 8.00
C LEU A 91 -16.78 9.19 8.31
N SER A 92 -16.91 9.55 9.59
CA SER A 92 -17.58 10.78 10.03
C SER A 92 -16.82 12.04 9.64
N ASP A 93 -15.50 11.93 9.49
CA ASP A 93 -14.59 13.09 9.44
C ASP A 93 -14.12 13.37 8.00
N LEU A 94 -14.52 12.52 7.04
CA LEU A 94 -14.05 12.56 5.66
C LEU A 94 -15.02 13.29 4.74
N THR A 95 -14.46 14.22 3.97
CA THR A 95 -15.06 14.72 2.73
C THR A 95 -14.53 13.91 1.54
N LYS A 96 -15.14 14.06 0.36
CA LYS A 96 -14.64 13.41 -0.86
C LYS A 96 -13.26 13.94 -1.22
N GLU A 97 -13.09 15.25 -1.11
CA GLU A 97 -11.88 15.99 -1.49
C GLU A 97 -10.70 15.60 -0.61
N SER A 98 -10.87 15.67 0.72
CA SER A 98 -9.83 15.27 1.69
C SER A 98 -9.43 13.80 1.56
N LEU A 99 -10.40 12.92 1.30
CA LEU A 99 -10.12 11.52 1.06
C LEU A 99 -9.28 11.33 -0.21
N SER A 100 -9.72 11.88 -1.34
CA SER A 100 -8.99 11.75 -2.61
C SER A 100 -7.58 12.33 -2.52
N GLU A 101 -7.42 13.52 -1.94
CA GLU A 101 -6.11 14.14 -1.71
C GLU A 101 -5.20 13.24 -0.88
N SER A 102 -5.69 12.74 0.26
CA SER A 102 -4.94 11.81 1.11
C SER A 102 -4.53 10.54 0.35
N ILE A 103 -5.40 9.95 -0.48
CA ILE A 103 -5.04 8.75 -1.27
C ILE A 103 -3.94 9.06 -2.29
N LEU A 104 -3.98 10.23 -2.95
CA LEU A 104 -2.95 10.65 -3.89
C LEU A 104 -1.61 10.85 -3.16
N GLU A 105 -1.60 11.62 -2.06
CA GLU A 105 -0.39 11.86 -1.26
C GLU A 105 0.25 10.57 -0.77
N ASN A 106 -0.57 9.64 -0.27
CA ASN A 106 -0.07 8.35 0.20
C ASN A 106 0.49 7.49 -0.94
N THR A 107 -0.09 7.58 -2.13
CA THR A 107 0.43 6.88 -3.33
C THR A 107 1.79 7.45 -3.75
N GLU A 108 1.91 8.78 -3.84
CA GLU A 108 3.16 9.50 -4.14
C GLU A 108 4.25 9.19 -3.10
N LYS A 109 3.88 9.15 -1.82
CA LYS A 109 4.84 8.98 -0.73
C LYS A 109 5.26 7.52 -0.56
N PHE A 110 4.31 6.60 -0.49
CA PHE A 110 4.56 5.24 -0.03
C PHE A 110 4.58 4.19 -1.14
N ILE A 111 4.02 4.48 -2.31
CA ILE A 111 3.95 3.50 -3.40
C ILE A 111 4.94 3.82 -4.50
N LYS A 112 4.81 4.98 -5.14
CA LYS A 112 5.57 5.35 -6.34
C LYS A 112 7.10 5.25 -6.17
N PRO A 113 7.71 5.63 -5.03
CA PRO A 113 9.17 5.60 -4.93
C PRO A 113 9.76 4.19 -5.07
N ALA A 114 9.01 3.13 -4.69
CA ALA A 114 9.47 1.75 -4.89
C ALA A 114 9.53 1.34 -6.37
N PHE A 115 8.69 1.94 -7.21
CA PHE A 115 8.65 1.69 -8.65
C PHE A 115 9.58 2.60 -9.45
N GLU A 116 9.79 3.84 -8.98
CA GLU A 116 10.58 4.86 -9.68
C GLU A 116 12.06 4.81 -9.33
N LYS A 117 12.40 4.55 -8.06
CA LYS A 117 13.78 4.51 -7.57
C LYS A 117 14.31 3.09 -7.39
N GLY A 118 13.42 2.11 -7.33
CA GLY A 118 13.75 0.72 -7.01
C GLY A 118 13.66 0.41 -5.52
N ILE A 119 13.73 -0.89 -5.21
CA ILE A 119 13.46 -1.44 -3.87
C ILE A 119 14.52 -0.99 -2.86
N ASP A 120 15.80 -0.96 -3.24
CA ASP A 120 16.90 -0.60 -2.33
C ASP A 120 16.77 0.84 -1.83
N ASP A 121 16.65 1.81 -2.75
CA ASP A 121 16.46 3.22 -2.42
C ASP A 121 15.18 3.44 -1.60
N TYR A 122 14.11 2.73 -1.93
CA TYR A 122 12.87 2.78 -1.15
C TYR A 122 13.08 2.31 0.30
N LEU A 123 13.82 1.22 0.51
CA LEU A 123 14.08 0.68 1.84
C LEU A 123 15.02 1.56 2.67
N GLU A 124 15.92 2.32 2.03
CA GLU A 124 16.71 3.36 2.69
C GLU A 124 15.86 4.55 3.12
N MET A 125 14.86 4.96 2.31
CA MET A 125 13.88 5.99 2.69
C MET A 125 13.01 5.54 3.88
N TYR A 126 12.82 4.23 4.07
CA TYR A 126 11.99 3.66 5.12
C TYR A 126 12.72 2.59 5.97
N PRO A 127 13.71 2.98 6.82
CA PRO A 127 14.54 2.02 7.56
C PRO A 127 13.77 1.10 8.53
N HIS A 128 12.57 1.52 8.94
CA HIS A 128 11.69 0.69 9.77
C HIS A 128 11.09 -0.49 8.99
N LEU A 129 10.87 -0.36 7.67
CA LEU A 129 10.47 -1.46 6.79
C LEU A 129 11.65 -2.40 6.56
N LYS A 130 12.83 -1.84 6.25
CA LYS A 130 14.07 -2.61 6.04
C LYS A 130 14.39 -3.56 7.20
N ARG A 131 14.25 -3.09 8.45
CA ARG A 131 14.46 -3.90 9.65
C ARG A 131 13.50 -5.09 9.77
N ARG A 132 12.28 -4.96 9.25
CA ARG A 132 11.19 -5.93 9.36
C ARG A 132 11.08 -6.88 8.16
N LEU A 133 11.99 -6.77 7.19
CA LEU A 133 11.98 -7.65 6.01
C LEU A 133 12.04 -9.13 6.43
N PRO A 134 11.23 -10.00 5.81
CA PRO A 134 11.39 -11.44 5.89
C PRO A 134 12.80 -11.86 5.49
N LEU A 135 13.29 -12.98 6.04
CA LEU A 135 14.63 -13.48 5.76
C LEU A 135 14.85 -13.72 4.26
N THR A 136 13.86 -14.27 3.57
CA THR A 136 13.89 -14.53 2.12
C THR A 136 14.13 -13.26 1.30
N VAL A 137 13.53 -12.15 1.72
CA VAL A 137 13.70 -10.85 1.06
C VAL A 137 15.10 -10.30 1.31
N LYS A 138 15.61 -10.42 2.55
CA LYS A 138 16.98 -10.01 2.89
C LYS A 138 18.00 -10.78 2.07
N GLU A 139 17.88 -12.11 2.01
CA GLU A 139 18.77 -12.97 1.23
C GLU A 139 18.74 -12.63 -0.27
N TYR A 140 17.56 -12.31 -0.82
CA TYR A 140 17.41 -11.87 -2.20
C TYR A 140 18.12 -10.54 -2.47
N LEU A 141 17.92 -9.55 -1.60
CA LEU A 141 18.55 -8.24 -1.75
C LEU A 141 20.08 -8.35 -1.56
N ASP A 142 20.55 -9.11 -0.57
CA ASP A 142 21.98 -9.29 -0.30
C ASP A 142 22.72 -10.09 -1.39
N SER A 143 22.04 -11.08 -2.01
CA SER A 143 22.63 -11.91 -3.08
C SER A 143 22.69 -11.23 -4.44
N ALA A 144 21.94 -10.15 -4.67
CA ALA A 144 22.08 -9.30 -5.85
C ALA A 144 23.39 -8.47 -5.86
N TYR A 145 24.14 -8.48 -4.74
CA TYR A 145 25.43 -7.79 -4.56
C TYR A 145 26.65 -8.74 -4.47
N LYS A 146 26.51 -9.99 -4.92
CA LYS A 146 27.65 -10.91 -5.18
C LYS A 146 27.71 -11.28 -6.66
#